data_AF-A0A2D4GL07-F1
#
_entry.id   AF-A0A2D4GL07-F1
#
_cell.length_a   1.000
_cell.length_b   1.000
_cell.length_c   1.000
_cell.angle_alpha   90.00
_cell.angle_beta   90.00
_cell.angle_gamma   90.00
#
_symmetry.space_group_name_H-M   'P 1'
#
loop_
_entity.id
_entity.type
_entity.pdbx_description
1 polymer ?
#
loop_
_entity_poly.entity_id
_entity_poly.type
_entity_poly.pdbx_seq_one_letter_code
_entity_poly.pdbx_strand_id
1 'polypeptide(L)'
;SIVSLGGWRSRRAQRARFSASACVMEPRLSFSPPDHSLFDQPLAISVEGLRPEQEIGLRASLEDEKGERFESHALYRADGEGRLDLQRSPALEGGTFSGLEPMGLLWSLQ
;
A
#
# COMPACT_ATOMS: atom_id res chain seq x y z
N SER A 1 24.60 46.77 30.11
CA SER A 1 23.89 45.80 30.97
C SER A 1 22.74 45.19 30.21
N ILE A 2 22.60 43.86 30.30
CA ILE A 2 21.58 42.98 29.69
C ILE A 2 20.31 42.94 30.53
N VAL A 3 19.13 42.93 29.89
CA VAL A 3 17.91 42.11 30.17
C VAL A 3 16.88 42.39 29.04
N SER A 4 16.55 41.46 28.12
CA SER A 4 15.48 40.43 28.16
C SER A 4 14.13 40.96 28.69
N LEU A 5 12.93 40.70 28.15
CA LEU A 5 12.36 39.57 27.39
C LEU A 5 10.97 40.00 26.86
N GLY A 6 10.48 39.40 25.77
CA GLY A 6 9.08 39.47 25.34
C GLY A 6 8.97 39.44 23.81
N GLY A 7 8.88 38.29 23.16
CA GLY A 7 7.81 37.31 23.36
C GLY A 7 6.70 37.55 22.34
N TRP A 8 6.98 37.41 21.03
CA TRP A 8 5.95 37.57 19.99
C TRP A 8 5.61 36.24 19.28
N ARG A 9 4.68 35.54 19.92
CA ARG A 9 3.58 34.68 19.43
C ARG A 9 3.80 33.97 18.08
N SER A 10 4.10 32.67 18.17
CA SER A 10 3.93 31.69 17.11
C SER A 10 2.52 31.72 16.52
N ARG A 11 2.40 31.94 15.21
CA ARG A 11 1.20 31.65 14.43
C ARG A 11 1.10 30.15 14.20
N ARG A 12 0.48 29.42 15.14
CA ARG A 12 -0.04 28.06 14.87
C ARG A 12 -1.33 28.21 14.09
N ALA A 13 -1.25 28.04 12.78
CA ALA A 13 -2.40 27.96 11.90
C ALA A 13 -3.22 26.70 12.26
N GLN A 14 -4.38 26.97 12.86
CA GLN A 14 -5.69 26.36 12.66
C GLN A 14 -5.77 24.86 12.33
N ARG A 15 -6.35 24.16 13.31
CA ARG A 15 -7.08 22.90 13.27
C ARG A 15 -7.82 22.69 11.94
N ALA A 16 -7.43 21.66 11.20
CA ALA A 16 -8.37 20.93 10.38
C ALA A 16 -8.69 19.62 11.12
N ARG A 17 -9.88 19.54 11.72
CA ARG A 17 -10.48 18.25 12.07
C ARG A 17 -11.08 17.71 10.77
N PHE A 18 -10.28 17.01 9.99
CA PHE A 18 -10.81 16.19 8.91
C PHE A 18 -11.47 14.97 9.54
N SER A 19 -12.75 15.08 9.89
CA SER A 19 -13.58 13.90 10.16
C SER A 19 -14.05 13.37 8.82
N ALA A 20 -13.18 12.69 8.09
CA ALA A 20 -13.64 11.74 7.08
C ALA A 20 -14.16 10.55 7.88
N SER A 21 -15.48 10.46 8.04
CA SER A 21 -16.10 9.17 8.31
C SER A 21 -15.87 8.36 7.04
N ALA A 22 -14.70 7.74 6.95
CA ALA A 22 -14.55 6.60 6.08
C ALA A 22 -15.52 5.59 6.67
N CYS A 23 -16.68 5.42 6.03
CA CYS A 23 -17.42 4.18 6.17
C CYS A 23 -16.35 3.09 6.06
N VAL A 24 -16.15 2.34 7.15
CA VAL A 24 -15.06 1.36 7.23
C VAL A 24 -15.40 0.31 6.19
N MET A 25 -14.87 0.49 4.98
CA MET A 25 -14.88 -0.51 3.93
C MET A 25 -13.76 -1.46 4.32
N GLU A 26 -14.13 -2.70 4.63
CA GLU A 26 -13.18 -3.75 4.98
C GLU A 26 -12.52 -4.22 3.67
N PRO A 27 -11.21 -3.99 3.49
CA PRO A 27 -10.53 -4.37 2.26
C PRO A 27 -10.52 -5.89 2.13
N ARG A 28 -10.92 -6.40 0.96
CA ARG A 28 -10.98 -7.83 0.64
C ARG A 28 -9.92 -8.16 -0.39
N LEU A 29 -8.95 -8.97 0.00
CA LEU A 29 -7.93 -9.53 -0.88
C LEU A 29 -8.46 -10.83 -1.51
N SER A 30 -8.34 -10.97 -2.82
CA SER A 30 -8.73 -12.19 -3.53
C SER A 30 -7.67 -12.63 -4.54
N PHE A 31 -7.63 -13.94 -4.77
CA PHE A 31 -6.67 -14.62 -5.62
C PHE A 31 -7.40 -15.45 -6.67
N SER A 32 -6.87 -15.47 -7.90
CA SER A 32 -7.36 -16.35 -8.95
C SER A 32 -6.18 -17.03 -9.67
N PRO A 33 -6.08 -18.37 -9.63
CA PRO A 33 -6.99 -19.32 -8.97
C PRO A 33 -6.92 -19.25 -7.43
N PRO A 34 -8.01 -19.61 -6.71
CA PRO A 34 -8.12 -19.41 -5.26
C PRO A 34 -7.40 -20.46 -4.41
N ASP A 35 -7.25 -21.70 -4.90
CA ASP A 35 -6.92 -22.86 -4.07
C ASP A 35 -5.43 -23.20 -4.03
N HIS A 36 -4.71 -22.93 -5.12
CA HIS A 36 -3.29 -23.25 -5.27
C HIS A 36 -2.77 -22.58 -6.54
N SER A 37 -1.73 -21.77 -6.39
CA SER A 37 -0.91 -21.31 -7.50
C SER A 37 0.51 -21.76 -7.23
N LEU A 38 1.08 -22.50 -8.18
CA LEU A 38 2.53 -22.69 -8.20
C LEU A 38 3.18 -21.33 -8.45
N PHE A 39 4.40 -21.14 -7.97
CA PHE A 39 5.18 -19.91 -8.20
C PHE A 39 5.35 -19.59 -9.69
N ASP A 40 5.29 -20.63 -10.54
CA ASP A 40 5.44 -20.53 -12.00
C ASP A 40 4.10 -20.31 -12.74
N GLN A 41 2.97 -20.28 -12.03
CA GLN A 41 1.66 -20.04 -12.62
C GLN A 41 1.21 -18.59 -12.43
N PRO A 42 0.53 -17.99 -13.43
CA PRO A 42 -0.01 -16.64 -13.29
C PRO A 42 -1.02 -16.59 -12.14
N LEU A 43 -0.72 -15.81 -11.10
CA LEU A 43 -1.62 -15.53 -10.00
C LEU A 43 -2.22 -14.13 -10.17
N ALA A 44 -3.52 -14.06 -10.43
CA ALA A 44 -4.24 -12.79 -10.38
C ALA A 44 -4.50 -12.42 -8.92
N ILE A 45 -4.09 -11.21 -8.54
CA ILE A 45 -4.32 -10.64 -7.21
C ILE A 45 -5.19 -9.40 -7.38
N SER A 46 -6.27 -9.32 -6.60
CA SER A 46 -7.11 -8.13 -6.57
C SER A 46 -7.53 -7.75 -5.15
N VAL A 47 -7.76 -6.46 -4.94
CA VAL A 47 -8.25 -5.89 -3.68
C VAL A 47 -9.52 -5.11 -3.96
N GLU A 48 -10.57 -5.36 -3.18
CA GLU A 48 -11.83 -4.61 -3.25
C GLU A 48 -12.15 -3.98 -1.90
N GLY A 49 -13.06 -3.00 -1.87
CA GLY A 49 -13.44 -2.32 -0.64
C GLY A 49 -12.42 -1.25 -0.21
N LEU A 50 -11.68 -0.67 -1.15
CA LEU A 50 -10.86 0.52 -0.92
C LEU A 50 -11.69 1.78 -1.10
N ARG A 51 -11.21 2.94 -0.64
CA ARG A 51 -11.78 4.20 -1.09
C ARG A 51 -11.37 4.46 -2.54
N PRO A 52 -12.20 5.15 -3.34
CA PRO A 52 -11.83 5.61 -4.67
C PRO A 52 -10.48 6.35 -4.64
N GLU A 53 -9.59 6.02 -5.57
CA GLU A 53 -8.26 6.62 -5.71
C GLU A 53 -7.36 6.49 -4.47
N GLN A 54 -7.68 5.58 -3.54
CA GLN A 54 -6.87 5.37 -2.35
C GLN A 54 -5.53 4.74 -2.70
N GLU A 55 -4.45 5.37 -2.25
CA GLU A 55 -3.12 4.78 -2.27
C GLU A 55 -2.97 3.75 -1.14
N ILE A 56 -2.48 2.57 -1.49
CA ILE A 56 -2.23 1.45 -0.57
C ILE A 56 -0.87 0.82 -0.82
N GLY A 57 -0.28 0.27 0.24
CA GLY A 57 0.90 -0.58 0.14
C GLY A 57 0.53 -2.05 0.26
N LEU A 58 1.02 -2.87 -0.65
CA LEU A 58 0.99 -4.32 -0.54
C LEU A 58 2.36 -4.82 -0.12
N ARG A 59 2.40 -5.81 0.77
CA ARG A 59 3.63 -6.46 1.24
C ARG A 59 3.47 -7.97 1.09
N ALA A 60 4.46 -8.61 0.48
CA ALA A 60 4.62 -10.06 0.52
C ALA A 60 5.74 -10.42 1.49
N SER A 61 5.56 -11.50 2.24
CA SER A 61 6.58 -12.06 3.13
C SER A 61 6.60 -13.57 2.99
N LEU A 62 7.78 -14.13 2.81
CA LEU A 62 8.03 -15.57 2.73
C LEU A 62 9.06 -15.93 3.80
N GLU A 63 8.81 -17.01 4.53
CA GLU A 63 9.79 -17.60 5.45
C GLU A 63 10.23 -18.93 4.87
N ASP A 64 11.54 -19.15 4.77
CA ASP A 64 12.10 -20.40 4.26
C ASP A 64 12.26 -21.47 5.35
N GLU A 65 12.71 -22.66 4.97
CA GLU A 65 12.91 -23.78 5.90
C GLU A 65 14.03 -23.53 6.92
N LYS A 66 14.89 -22.54 6.69
CA LYS A 66 15.99 -22.14 7.58
C LYS A 66 15.56 -21.01 8.53
N GLY A 67 14.34 -20.48 8.38
CA GLY A 67 13.82 -19.34 9.13
C GLY A 67 14.30 -17.99 8.60
N GLU A 68 14.88 -17.93 7.40
CA GLU A 68 15.22 -16.68 6.73
C GLU A 68 13.93 -16.09 6.13
N ARG A 69 13.72 -14.79 6.39
CA ARG A 69 12.52 -14.06 5.98
C ARG A 69 12.84 -13.17 4.80
N PHE A 70 12.16 -13.41 3.70
CA PHE A 70 12.20 -12.58 2.50
C PHE A 70 10.98 -11.68 2.44
N GLU A 71 11.17 -10.42 2.08
CA GLU A 71 10.06 -9.46 1.95
C GLU A 71 10.14 -8.67 0.64
N SER A 72 8.97 -8.24 0.17
CA SER A 72 8.84 -7.25 -0.88
C SER A 72 7.65 -6.34 -0.58
N HIS A 73 7.68 -5.11 -1.10
CA HIS A 73 6.55 -4.20 -1.02
C HIS A 73 6.34 -3.43 -2.31
N ALA A 74 5.10 -3.07 -2.59
CA ALA A 74 4.77 -2.20 -3.71
C ALA A 74 3.62 -1.28 -3.35
N LEU A 75 3.64 -0.08 -3.92
CA LEU A 75 2.63 0.94 -3.71
C LEU A 75 1.68 0.94 -4.91
N TYR A 76 0.39 1.02 -4.66
CA TYR A 76 -0.64 1.01 -5.68
C TYR A 76 -1.70 2.06 -5.38
N ARG A 77 -2.48 2.42 -6.40
CA ARG A 77 -3.65 3.28 -6.27
C ARG A 77 -4.89 2.53 -6.75
N ALA A 78 -5.93 2.52 -5.92
CA ALA A 78 -7.24 1.99 -6.29
C ALA A 78 -7.84 2.81 -7.44
N ASP A 79 -8.72 2.19 -8.22
CA ASP A 79 -9.51 2.88 -9.23
C ASP A 79 -10.64 3.74 -8.60
N GLY A 80 -11.45 4.36 -9.46
CA GLY A 80 -12.59 5.18 -9.02
C GLY A 80 -13.71 4.41 -8.33
N GLU A 81 -13.71 3.07 -8.42
CA GLU A 81 -14.67 2.19 -7.74
C GLU A 81 -14.11 1.66 -6.41
N GLY A 82 -12.86 1.97 -6.08
CA GLY A 82 -12.20 1.42 -4.88
C GLY A 82 -11.74 -0.02 -5.06
N ARG A 83 -11.39 -0.40 -6.30
CA ARG A 83 -10.85 -1.71 -6.65
C ARG A 83 -9.41 -1.56 -7.11
N LEU A 84 -8.61 -2.60 -6.88
CA LEU A 84 -7.24 -2.71 -7.37
C LEU A 84 -7.07 -4.08 -8.00
N ASP A 85 -6.54 -4.12 -9.22
CA ASP A 85 -6.17 -5.34 -9.91
C ASP A 85 -4.73 -5.24 -10.39
N LEU A 86 -3.85 -6.09 -9.85
CA LEU A 86 -2.41 -6.04 -10.13
C LEU A 86 -2.08 -6.36 -11.59
N GLN A 87 -3.00 -6.96 -12.35
CA GLN A 87 -2.83 -7.19 -13.80
C GLN A 87 -3.03 -5.93 -14.65
N ARG A 88 -3.66 -4.89 -14.08
CA ARG A 88 -4.04 -3.67 -14.82
C ARG A 88 -3.50 -2.39 -14.18
N SER A 89 -3.21 -2.44 -12.89
CA SER A 89 -2.74 -1.30 -12.11
C SER A 89 -1.23 -1.37 -11.92
N PRO A 90 -0.46 -0.44 -12.51
CA PRO A 90 0.99 -0.41 -12.32
C PRO A 90 1.33 -0.03 -10.88
N ALA A 91 2.41 -0.63 -10.35
CA ALA A 91 3.02 -0.22 -9.10
C ALA A 91 3.61 1.18 -9.23
N LEU A 92 3.37 2.02 -8.23
CA LEU A 92 3.90 3.36 -8.07
C LEU A 92 5.38 3.30 -7.66
N GLU A 93 6.09 4.39 -7.91
CA GLU A 93 7.46 4.60 -7.43
C GLU A 93 7.53 4.57 -5.88
N GLY A 94 8.64 4.07 -5.33
CA GLY A 94 8.87 3.94 -3.88
C GLY A 94 8.61 2.55 -3.30
N GLY A 95 8.26 1.57 -4.15
CA GLY A 95 8.24 0.15 -3.85
C GLY A 95 9.60 -0.54 -4.01
N THR A 96 9.62 -1.85 -3.79
CA THR A 96 10.70 -2.76 -4.23
C THR A 96 10.78 -2.85 -5.76
N PHE A 97 9.66 -2.61 -6.45
CA PHE A 97 9.55 -2.52 -7.90
C PHE A 97 8.50 -1.47 -8.29
N SER A 98 8.50 -1.04 -9.54
CA SER A 98 7.50 -0.14 -10.14
C SER A 98 7.08 -0.64 -11.52
N GLY A 99 5.96 -0.14 -12.05
CA GLY A 99 5.43 -0.56 -13.35
C GLY A 99 4.41 -1.70 -13.30
N LEU A 100 3.99 -2.19 -14.46
CA LEU A 100 2.94 -3.22 -14.58
C LEU A 100 3.54 -4.62 -14.42
N GLU A 101 3.70 -5.02 -13.16
CA GLU A 101 4.34 -6.29 -12.78
C GLU A 101 3.40 -7.11 -11.89
N PRO A 102 2.50 -7.94 -12.45
CA PRO A 102 1.49 -8.66 -11.68
C PRO A 102 2.08 -9.65 -10.66
N MET A 103 3.24 -10.23 -11.01
CA MET A 103 4.01 -11.16 -10.16
C MET A 103 5.16 -10.46 -9.43
N GLY A 104 5.27 -9.13 -9.51
CA GLY A 104 6.41 -8.39 -8.99
C GLY A 104 6.63 -8.62 -7.49
N LEU A 105 5.55 -8.75 -6.70
CA LEU A 105 5.63 -9.05 -5.27
C LEU A 105 6.31 -10.40 -4.98
N LEU A 106 6.16 -11.40 -5.85
CA LEU A 106 6.75 -12.73 -5.65
C LEU A 106 8.20 -12.79 -6.13
N TRP A 107 8.53 -12.17 -7.28
CA TRP A 107 9.86 -12.26 -7.87
C TRP A 107 10.87 -11.25 -7.28
N SER A 108 10.40 -10.21 -6.61
CA SER A 108 11.25 -9.18 -5.97
C SER A 108 11.50 -9.41 -4.48
N LEU A 109 11.12 -10.59 -3.96
CA LEU A 109 11.44 -11.02 -2.60
C LEU A 109 12.96 -10.99 -2.38
N GLN A 110 13.38 -10.29 -1.33
CA GLN A 110 14.78 -10.12 -0.94
C GLN A 110 14.99 -10.33 0.56
#